data_AF-A0AAU2VS02-F1
#
_entry.id   AF-A0AAU2VS02-F1
#
_cell.length_a   1.000
_cell.length_b   1.000
_cell.length_c   1.000
_cell.angle_alpha   90.00
_cell.angle_beta   90.00
_cell.angle_gamma   90.00
#
_symmetry.space_group_name_H-M   'P 1'
#
loop_
_entity.id
_entity.type
_entity.pdbx_description
1 polymer ?
#
loop_
_entity_poly.entity_id
_entity_poly.type
_entity_poly.pdbx_seq_one_letter_code
_entity_poly.pdbx_strand_id
1 'polypeptide(L)'
;MATEAEVGELLHRRGWRKAFTATEMVEAWATLVGAIERGYGYDIYEYTNDLYSRNWLHEAWLLLDDHIVQLLTPRIKALDDRYKAATVDDDGQALDRIHRLPGPDLWWWRRHPRILTGDLGQSLREAGAIGVEPDTA
;
A
#
# COMPACT_ATOMS: atom_id res chain seq x y z
N MET A 1 -4.10 -26.07 1.96
CA MET A 1 -3.35 -24.82 2.11
C MET A 1 -2.32 -24.75 1.00
N ALA A 2 -2.14 -23.60 0.36
CA ALA A 2 -1.37 -23.47 -0.86
C ALA A 2 -0.01 -22.79 -0.62
N THR A 3 0.99 -23.20 -1.39
CA THR A 3 2.31 -22.57 -1.43
C THR A 3 2.24 -21.16 -2.03
N GLU A 4 3.28 -20.34 -1.82
CA GLU A 4 3.34 -18.99 -2.41
C GLU A 4 3.18 -19.01 -3.95
N ALA A 5 3.77 -20.00 -4.62
CA ALA A 5 3.70 -20.13 -6.08
C ALA A 5 2.27 -20.45 -6.55
N GLU A 6 1.58 -21.37 -5.88
CA GLU A 6 0.20 -21.73 -6.22
C GLU A 6 -0.77 -20.57 -5.99
N VAL A 7 -0.60 -19.82 -4.89
CA VAL A 7 -1.38 -18.61 -4.61
C VAL A 7 -1.08 -17.53 -5.65
N GLY A 8 0.19 -17.32 -6.00
CA GLY A 8 0.61 -16.39 -7.04
C GLY A 8 -0.05 -16.69 -8.39
N GLU A 9 0.00 -17.94 -8.84
CA GLU A 9 -0.64 -18.39 -10.09
C GLU A 9 -2.16 -18.26 -10.04
N LEU A 10 -2.78 -18.56 -8.90
CA LEU A 10 -4.21 -18.38 -8.73
C LEU A 10 -4.61 -16.90 -8.82
N LEU A 11 -3.89 -16.01 -8.16
CA LEU A 11 -4.14 -14.57 -8.20
C LEU A 11 -3.86 -14.00 -9.60
N HIS A 12 -2.84 -14.48 -10.30
CA HIS A 12 -2.62 -14.13 -11.70
C HIS A 12 -3.83 -14.46 -12.58
N ARG A 13 -4.39 -15.68 -12.45
CA ARG A 13 -5.61 -16.08 -13.16
C ARG A 13 -6.84 -15.25 -12.78
N ARG A 14 -6.84 -14.59 -11.62
CA ARG A 14 -7.89 -13.67 -11.16
C ARG A 14 -7.71 -12.23 -11.66
N GLY A 15 -6.68 -11.95 -12.45
CA GLY A 15 -6.48 -10.66 -13.10
C GLY A 15 -5.27 -9.88 -12.61
N TRP A 16 -4.50 -10.40 -11.65
CA TRP A 16 -3.22 -9.79 -11.28
C TRP A 16 -2.21 -9.89 -12.42
N ARG A 17 -1.41 -8.84 -12.65
CA ARG A 17 -0.56 -8.73 -13.87
C ARG A 17 0.45 -9.85 -14.08
N LYS A 18 0.91 -10.50 -13.01
CA LYS A 18 1.79 -11.68 -13.03
C LYS A 18 1.56 -12.52 -11.78
N ALA A 19 2.10 -13.74 -11.78
CA ALA A 19 2.18 -14.56 -10.57
C ALA A 19 3.27 -14.01 -9.64
N PHE A 20 2.85 -13.33 -8.58
CA PHE A 20 3.77 -12.82 -7.55
C PHE A 20 3.94 -13.83 -6.42
N THR A 21 5.06 -13.73 -5.71
CA THR A 21 5.24 -14.42 -4.42
C THR A 21 4.85 -13.50 -3.26
N ALA A 22 4.58 -14.10 -2.09
CA ALA A 22 4.28 -13.30 -0.91
C ALA A 22 5.50 -12.50 -0.47
N THR A 23 6.69 -13.09 -0.61
CA THR A 23 7.95 -12.39 -0.36
C THR A 23 8.11 -11.15 -1.25
N GLU A 24 7.88 -11.26 -2.57
CA GLU A 24 7.96 -10.12 -3.50
C GLU A 24 7.01 -8.98 -3.07
N MET A 25 5.79 -9.32 -2.69
CA MET A 25 4.78 -8.32 -2.33
C MET A 25 5.00 -7.70 -0.96
N VAL A 26 5.60 -8.43 -0.02
CA VAL A 26 6.07 -7.87 1.25
C VAL A 26 7.23 -6.88 1.03
N GLU A 27 8.16 -7.18 0.12
CA GLU A 27 9.23 -6.24 -0.24
C GLU A 27 8.70 -5.00 -0.96
N ALA A 28 7.71 -5.16 -1.85
CA ALA A 28 7.04 -4.04 -2.51
C ALA A 28 6.34 -3.14 -1.47
N TRP A 29 5.63 -3.75 -0.51
CA TRP A 29 5.01 -3.00 0.59
C TRP A 29 6.06 -2.27 1.44
N ALA A 30 7.16 -2.92 1.78
CA ALA A 30 8.25 -2.29 2.53
C ALA A 30 8.89 -1.11 1.78
N THR A 31 9.03 -1.24 0.46
CA THR A 31 9.57 -0.19 -0.42
C THR A 31 8.66 1.03 -0.43
N LEU A 32 7.35 0.82 -0.62
CA LEU A 32 6.35 1.88 -0.57
C LEU A 32 6.33 2.58 0.80
N VAL A 33 6.26 1.83 1.90
CA VAL A 33 6.27 2.40 3.25
C VAL A 33 7.51 3.26 3.48
N GLY A 34 8.68 2.77 3.09
CA GLY A 34 9.92 3.54 3.19
C GLY A 34 9.92 4.81 2.33
N ALA A 35 9.33 4.77 1.13
CA ALA A 35 9.20 5.96 0.30
C ALA A 35 8.24 7.00 0.92
N ILE A 36 7.10 6.57 1.47
CA ILE A 36 6.15 7.44 2.17
C ILE A 36 6.79 8.12 3.38
N GLU A 37 7.55 7.37 4.19
CA GLU A 37 8.28 7.90 5.35
C GLU A 37 9.25 9.02 4.99
N ARG A 38 9.80 9.02 3.77
CA ARG A 38 10.73 10.05 3.27
C ARG A 38 10.04 11.14 2.45
N GLY A 39 8.72 11.06 2.26
CA GLY A 39 7.97 11.86 1.30
C GLY A 39 7.96 11.22 -0.08
N TYR A 40 6.86 10.54 -0.41
CA TYR A 40 6.65 9.90 -1.70
C TYR A 40 6.48 10.97 -2.79
N GLY A 41 7.44 11.05 -3.73
CA GLY A 41 7.54 12.17 -4.67
C GLY A 41 6.96 11.92 -6.06
N TYR A 42 6.57 10.68 -6.39
CA TYR A 42 5.99 10.35 -7.69
C TYR A 42 4.50 10.74 -7.77
N ASP A 43 3.84 10.45 -8.88
CA ASP A 43 2.45 10.83 -9.12
C ASP A 43 1.43 9.87 -8.45
N ILE A 44 0.14 10.21 -8.59
CA ILE A 44 -0.97 9.42 -8.05
C ILE A 44 -1.09 8.02 -8.66
N TYR A 45 -0.71 7.84 -9.93
CA TYR A 45 -0.82 6.55 -10.59
C TYR A 45 0.28 5.60 -10.11
N GLU A 46 1.50 6.11 -9.90
CA GLU A 46 2.58 5.32 -9.29
C GLU A 46 2.27 4.98 -7.84
N TYR A 47 1.80 5.95 -7.06
CA TYR A 47 1.41 5.74 -5.66
C TYR A 47 0.34 4.66 -5.51
N THR A 48 -0.73 4.75 -6.30
CA THR A 48 -1.84 3.81 -6.22
C THR A 48 -1.44 2.43 -6.74
N ASN A 49 -0.61 2.35 -7.78
CA ASN A 49 -0.03 1.09 -8.27
C ASN A 49 0.83 0.40 -7.20
N ASP A 50 1.67 1.15 -6.47
CA ASP A 50 2.45 0.59 -5.36
C ASP A 50 1.54 0.12 -4.22
N LEU A 51 0.45 0.85 -3.96
CA LEU A 51 -0.52 0.53 -2.90
C LEU A 51 -1.25 -0.80 -3.16
N TYR A 52 -1.40 -1.21 -4.42
CA TYR A 52 -1.92 -2.53 -4.78
C TYR A 52 -1.06 -3.70 -4.25
N SER A 53 0.21 -3.48 -3.87
CA SER A 53 0.98 -4.51 -3.16
C SER A 53 0.27 -4.99 -1.89
N ARG A 54 -0.37 -4.07 -1.15
CA ARG A 54 -1.12 -4.40 0.06
C ARG A 54 -2.46 -5.06 -0.23
N ASN A 55 -3.09 -4.74 -1.36
CA ASN A 55 -4.29 -5.45 -1.87
C ASN A 55 -3.93 -6.91 -2.19
N TRP A 56 -2.83 -7.12 -2.90
CA TRP A 56 -2.36 -8.47 -3.21
C TRP A 56 -2.13 -9.28 -1.94
N LEU A 57 -1.43 -8.70 -0.96
CA LEU A 57 -1.16 -9.37 0.33
C LEU A 57 -2.46 -9.70 1.07
N HIS A 58 -3.46 -8.82 1.02
CA HIS A 58 -4.77 -9.07 1.63
C HIS A 58 -5.49 -10.27 1.00
N GLU A 59 -5.52 -10.34 -0.33
CA GLU A 59 -6.14 -11.47 -1.05
C GLU A 59 -5.36 -12.78 -0.84
N ALA A 60 -4.03 -12.72 -0.90
CA ALA A 60 -3.16 -13.88 -0.72
C ALA A 60 -3.28 -14.47 0.70
N TRP A 61 -3.48 -13.63 1.72
CA TRP A 61 -3.52 -14.04 3.13
C TRP A 61 -4.57 -15.12 3.41
N LEU A 62 -5.69 -15.11 2.68
CA LEU A 62 -6.79 -16.06 2.84
C LEU A 62 -6.51 -17.41 2.17
N LEU A 63 -5.45 -17.50 1.37
CA LEU A 63 -5.15 -18.64 0.51
C LEU A 63 -3.83 -19.34 0.89
N LEU A 64 -2.90 -18.59 1.49
CA LEU A 64 -1.60 -19.06 1.91
C LEU A 64 -1.68 -20.10 3.03
N ASP A 65 -0.66 -20.93 3.09
CA ASP A 65 -0.46 -21.87 4.19
C ASP A 65 -0.21 -21.19 5.53
N ASP A 66 -0.77 -21.76 6.59
CA ASP A 66 -0.68 -21.25 7.97
C ASP A 66 0.76 -21.03 8.40
N HIS A 67 1.70 -21.88 7.97
CA HIS A 67 3.12 -21.70 8.28
C HIS A 67 3.68 -20.42 7.64
N ILE A 68 3.35 -20.17 6.37
CA ILE A 68 3.76 -18.96 5.65
C ILE A 68 3.12 -17.73 6.28
N VAL A 69 1.82 -17.80 6.60
CA VAL A 69 1.08 -16.74 7.29
C VAL A 69 1.75 -16.41 8.63
N GLN A 70 2.06 -17.42 9.46
CA GLN A 70 2.74 -17.22 10.74
C GLN A 70 4.12 -16.58 10.58
N LEU A 71 4.88 -16.99 9.57
CA LEU A 71 6.21 -16.46 9.27
C LEU A 71 6.16 -14.98 8.87
N LEU A 72 5.21 -14.60 8.01
CA LEU A 72 5.14 -13.24 7.44
C LEU A 72 4.35 -12.25 8.32
N THR A 73 3.47 -12.73 9.21
CA THR A 73 2.61 -11.89 10.06
C THR A 73 3.38 -10.80 10.81
N PRO A 74 4.48 -11.09 11.54
CA PRO A 74 5.17 -10.07 12.33
C PRO A 74 5.73 -8.95 11.45
N ARG A 75 6.26 -9.30 10.28
CA ARG A 75 6.83 -8.35 9.33
C ARG A 75 5.77 -7.45 8.73
N ILE A 76 4.64 -7.99 8.29
CA ILE A 76 3.55 -7.19 7.74
C ILE A 76 2.95 -6.27 8.79
N LYS A 77 2.76 -6.73 10.04
CA LYS A 77 2.27 -5.87 11.13
C LYS A 77 3.20 -4.69 11.39
N ALA A 78 4.51 -4.92 11.43
CA ALA A 78 5.48 -3.84 11.59
C ALA A 78 5.44 -2.82 10.43
N LEU A 79 5.23 -3.28 9.19
CA LEU A 79 5.06 -2.41 8.03
C LEU A 79 3.73 -1.64 8.07
N ASP A 80 2.64 -2.29 8.47
CA ASP A 80 1.32 -1.66 8.63
C ASP A 80 1.36 -0.57 9.71
N ASP A 81 2.05 -0.79 10.82
CA ASP A 81 2.22 0.20 11.89
C ASP A 81 3.05 1.40 11.42
N ARG A 82 4.13 1.16 10.68
CA ARG A 82 4.94 2.22 10.04
C ARG A 82 4.13 3.01 9.02
N TYR A 83 3.37 2.34 8.16
CA TYR A 83 2.47 2.99 7.20
C TYR A 83 1.48 3.90 7.92
N LYS A 84 0.82 3.40 8.97
CA LYS A 84 -0.12 4.20 9.79
C LYS A 84 0.56 5.42 10.40
N ALA A 85 1.79 5.26 10.90
CA ALA A 85 2.57 6.36 11.47
C ALA A 85 2.98 7.40 10.43
N ALA A 86 3.26 6.98 9.19
CA ALA A 86 3.70 7.85 8.09
C ALA A 86 2.54 8.46 7.27
N THR A 87 1.29 8.10 7.59
CA THR A 87 0.10 8.56 6.88
C THR A 87 -0.90 9.25 7.82
N VAL A 88 -1.85 9.96 7.23
CA VAL A 88 -3.00 10.56 7.89
C VAL A 88 -4.24 9.79 7.47
N ASP A 89 -5.11 9.46 8.44
CA ASP A 89 -6.42 8.89 8.18
C ASP A 89 -7.41 10.03 7.95
N ASP A 90 -7.90 10.15 6.73
CA ASP A 90 -8.91 11.14 6.36
C ASP A 90 -10.19 10.47 5.85
N ASP A 91 -10.36 9.18 6.18
CA ASP A 91 -11.44 8.33 5.71
C ASP A 91 -11.45 8.10 4.18
N GLY A 92 -10.35 8.44 3.50
CA GLY A 92 -10.19 8.34 2.05
C GLY A 92 -10.60 9.60 1.27
N GLN A 93 -10.92 10.69 1.96
CA GLN A 93 -11.48 11.90 1.34
C GLN A 93 -10.56 12.53 0.28
N ALA A 94 -9.27 12.66 0.56
CA ALA A 94 -8.32 13.27 -0.36
C ALA A 94 -8.05 12.37 -1.56
N LEU A 95 -7.82 11.06 -1.31
CA LEU A 95 -7.55 10.12 -2.39
C LEU A 95 -8.76 9.94 -3.31
N ASP A 96 -9.99 9.81 -2.80
CA ASP A 96 -11.19 9.59 -3.62
C ASP A 96 -11.47 10.72 -4.61
N ARG A 97 -11.02 11.95 -4.30
CA ARG A 97 -11.15 13.11 -5.21
C ARG A 97 -10.27 13.02 -6.45
N ILE A 98 -9.15 12.29 -6.37
CA ILE A 98 -8.14 12.20 -7.44
C ILE A 98 -7.98 10.78 -7.99
N HIS A 99 -8.42 9.76 -7.25
CA HIS A 99 -8.41 8.35 -7.64
C HIS A 99 -9.55 7.59 -6.96
N ARG A 100 -10.42 6.97 -7.75
CA ARG A 100 -11.57 6.21 -7.22
C ARG A 100 -11.12 5.05 -6.36
N LEU A 101 -11.57 5.00 -5.10
CA LEU A 101 -11.15 3.96 -4.16
C LEU A 101 -11.74 2.57 -4.49
N PRO A 102 -10.98 1.48 -4.27
CA PRO A 102 -11.42 0.11 -4.56
C PRO A 102 -12.47 -0.45 -3.58
N GLY A 103 -12.84 0.27 -2.50
CA GLY A 103 -13.88 -0.12 -1.54
C GLY A 103 -13.54 0.26 -0.09
N PRO A 104 -14.53 0.28 0.83
CA PRO A 104 -14.35 0.81 2.19
C PRO A 104 -13.56 -0.10 3.14
N ASP A 105 -13.43 -1.39 2.84
CA ASP A 105 -12.81 -2.39 3.73
C ASP A 105 -11.27 -2.36 3.73
N LEU A 106 -10.67 -1.64 2.78
CA LEU A 106 -9.23 -1.58 2.59
C LEU A 106 -8.67 -0.33 3.26
N TRP A 107 -8.50 -0.39 4.59
CA TRP A 107 -8.13 0.75 5.44
C TRP A 107 -6.91 1.55 4.97
N TRP A 108 -5.95 0.92 4.26
CA TRP A 108 -4.77 1.62 3.75
C TRP A 108 -5.09 2.60 2.62
N TRP A 109 -6.19 2.41 1.89
CA TRP A 109 -6.71 3.36 0.89
C TRP A 109 -7.42 4.56 1.50
N ARG A 110 -7.74 4.50 2.79
CA ARG A 110 -8.41 5.58 3.51
C ARG A 110 -7.44 6.62 4.09
N ARG A 111 -6.19 6.57 3.61
CA ARG A 111 -5.07 7.27 4.20
C ARG A 111 -4.20 7.85 3.11
N HIS A 112 -3.65 9.04 3.36
CA HIS A 112 -2.69 9.68 2.46
C HIS A 112 -1.34 9.91 3.18
N PRO A 113 -0.22 10.06 2.45
CA PRO A 113 1.07 10.41 3.03
C PRO A 113 1.00 11.65 3.92
N ARG A 114 1.69 11.61 5.07
CA ARG A 114 1.78 12.77 5.97
C ARG A 114 2.70 13.85 5.40
N ILE A 115 3.83 13.44 4.80
CA ILE A 115 4.76 14.36 4.14
C ILE A 115 4.28 14.54 2.70
N LEU A 116 3.83 15.74 2.36
CA LEU A 116 3.29 16.05 1.03
C LEU A 116 4.38 16.69 0.18
N THR A 117 5.02 15.90 -0.68
CA THR A 117 6.09 16.37 -1.59
C THR A 117 5.86 15.84 -3.01
N GLY A 118 6.55 16.43 -3.99
CA GLY A 118 6.45 16.05 -5.39
C GLY A 118 5.02 16.12 -5.95
N ASP A 119 4.79 15.35 -7.02
CA ASP A 119 3.56 15.42 -7.81
C ASP A 119 2.33 14.93 -7.02
N LEU A 120 2.46 13.79 -6.32
CA LEU A 120 1.41 13.30 -5.41
C LEU A 120 1.08 14.32 -4.33
N GLY A 121 2.10 14.93 -3.71
CA GLY A 121 1.90 15.94 -2.67
C GLY A 121 1.16 17.17 -3.17
N GLN A 122 1.39 17.59 -4.41
CA GLN A 122 0.63 18.66 -5.05
C GLN A 122 -0.84 18.26 -5.24
N SER A 123 -1.08 17.10 -5.89
CA SER A 123 -2.46 16.62 -6.14
C SER A 123 -3.27 16.43 -4.85
N LEU A 124 -2.64 15.93 -3.79
CA LEU A 124 -3.29 15.76 -2.48
C LEU A 124 -3.66 17.11 -1.85
N ARG A 125 -2.79 18.12 -1.92
CA ARG A 125 -3.10 19.47 -1.42
C ARG A 125 -4.26 20.10 -2.20
N GLU A 126 -4.27 19.96 -3.52
CA GLU A 126 -5.37 20.42 -4.38
C GLU A 126 -6.68 19.69 -4.03
N ALA A 127 -6.60 18.42 -3.66
CA ALA A 127 -7.71 17.63 -3.13
C ALA A 127 -8.09 17.98 -1.68
N GLY A 128 -7.41 18.92 -1.02
CA GLY A 128 -7.73 19.39 0.34
C GLY A 128 -7.06 18.60 1.47
N ALA A 129 -6.06 17.74 1.17
CA ALA A 129 -5.27 17.05 2.18
C ALA A 129 -4.43 18.04 2.98
N ILE A 130 -4.33 17.79 4.29
CA ILE A 130 -3.46 18.54 5.20
C ILE A 130 -2.30 17.62 5.59
N GLY A 131 -1.08 18.08 5.35
CA GLY A 131 0.13 17.36 5.71
C GLY A 131 1.28 18.32 6.01
N VAL A 132 2.45 17.76 6.31
CA VAL A 132 3.67 18.52 6.57
C VAL A 132 4.49 18.66 5.30
N GLU A 133 5.25 19.75 5.20
CA GLU A 133 6.33 19.85 4.22
C GLU A 133 7.51 18.96 4.63
N PRO A 134 8.29 18.45 3.68
CA PRO A 134 9.52 17.74 4.02
C PRO A 134 10.46 18.70 4.78
N ASP A 135 11.08 18.22 5.86
CA ASP A 135 12.12 18.98 6.56
C ASP A 135 13.22 19.35 5.54
N THR A 136 13.46 20.63 5.35
CA THR A 136 14.61 21.14 4.60
C THR A 136 15.87 20.88 5.43
N ALA A 137 16.51 19.75 5.17
CA ALA A 137 17.84 19.44 5.67
C ALA A 137 18.91 20.36 5.03
#